data_AF-A0A960T2H4-F1
#
_entry.id   AF-A0A960T2H4-F1
#
_cell.length_a   1.000
_cell.length_b   1.000
_cell.length_c   1.000
_cell.angle_alpha   90.00
_cell.angle_beta   90.00
_cell.angle_gamma   90.00
#
_symmetry.space_group_name_H-M   'P 1'
#
loop_
_entity.id
_entity.type
_entity.pdbx_description
1 polymer ?
#
loop_
_entity_poly.entity_id
_entity_poly.type
_entity_poly.pdbx_seq_one_letter_code
_entity_poly.pdbx_strand_id
1 'polypeptide(L)'
;MKATFDLPPELVRELKLRAVHEGRKLKDVAADLLKRGLAGPETTAKSLPAKPKIVIQASGLPVVRCKANAPAKRMTAGELLALEQASLDQEDLQRLGHAL
;
A
#
# COMPACT_ATOMS: atom_id res chain seq x y z
N MET A 1 -24.55 -16.42 17.79
CA MET A 1 -25.69 -15.49 17.92
C MET A 1 -26.24 -15.18 16.53
N LYS A 2 -27.52 -14.81 16.40
CA LYS A 2 -28.11 -14.32 15.13
C LYS A 2 -28.18 -12.79 15.20
N ALA A 3 -27.80 -12.12 14.12
CA ALA A 3 -27.88 -10.67 14.00
C ALA A 3 -28.50 -10.31 12.65
N THR A 4 -29.29 -9.24 12.61
CA THR A 4 -29.91 -8.72 11.41
C THR A 4 -29.28 -7.36 11.11
N PHE A 5 -28.79 -7.18 9.89
CA PHE A 5 -28.18 -5.94 9.42
C PHE A 5 -29.03 -5.38 8.29
N ASP A 6 -29.33 -4.09 8.37
CA ASP A 6 -29.89 -3.38 7.23
C ASP A 6 -28.73 -2.92 6.33
N LEU A 7 -28.74 -3.36 5.08
CA LEU A 7 -27.67 -3.12 4.12
C LEU A 7 -28.23 -2.50 2.85
N PRO A 8 -27.55 -1.49 2.27
CA PRO A 8 -27.89 -0.97 0.95
C PRO A 8 -28.04 -2.10 -0.08
N PRO A 9 -29.06 -2.03 -0.97
CA PRO A 9 -29.37 -3.11 -1.90
C PRO A 9 -28.20 -3.45 -2.83
N GLU A 10 -27.41 -2.44 -3.23
CA GLU A 10 -26.22 -2.65 -4.05
C GLU A 10 -25.15 -3.48 -3.34
N LEU A 11 -24.92 -3.25 -2.03
CA LEU A 11 -23.96 -4.04 -1.26
C LEU A 11 -24.42 -5.50 -1.10
N VAL A 12 -25.72 -5.72 -0.93
CA VAL A 12 -26.29 -7.08 -0.87
C VAL A 12 -26.08 -7.79 -2.21
N ARG A 13 -26.25 -7.08 -3.34
CA ARG A 13 -26.01 -7.61 -4.67
C ARG A 13 -24.55 -7.98 -4.89
N GLU A 14 -23.61 -7.11 -4.53
CA GLU A 14 -22.18 -7.39 -4.64
C GLU A 14 -21.76 -8.60 -3.79
N LEU A 15 -22.27 -8.69 -2.55
CA LEU A 15 -21.98 -9.80 -1.66
C LEU A 15 -22.49 -11.14 -2.22
N LYS A 16 -23.66 -11.14 -2.85
CA LYS A 16 -24.21 -12.30 -3.57
C LYS A 16 -23.35 -12.69 -4.77
N LEU A 17 -22.95 -11.72 -5.59
CA LEU A 17 -22.08 -11.98 -6.75
C LEU A 17 -20.74 -12.59 -6.32
N ARG A 18 -20.12 -12.05 -5.27
CA ARG A 18 -18.88 -12.59 -4.71
C ARG A 18 -19.07 -14.01 -4.16
N ALA A 19 -20.18 -14.28 -3.47
CA ALA A 19 -20.50 -15.62 -2.99
C ALA A 19 -20.66 -16.64 -4.13
N VAL A 20 -21.29 -16.25 -5.23
CA VAL A 20 -21.41 -17.08 -6.43
C VAL A 20 -20.05 -17.33 -7.06
N HIS A 21 -19.24 -16.29 -7.29
CA HIS A 21 -17.90 -16.42 -7.87
C HIS A 21 -16.97 -17.29 -7.04
N GLU A 22 -17.03 -17.19 -5.71
CA GLU A 22 -16.18 -17.99 -4.81
C GLU A 22 -16.75 -19.40 -4.56
N GLY A 23 -17.97 -19.71 -5.02
CA GLY A 23 -18.64 -20.98 -4.71
C GLY A 23 -18.93 -21.16 -3.21
N ARG A 24 -19.11 -20.07 -2.47
CA ARG A 24 -19.26 -20.06 -1.00
C ARG A 24 -20.64 -19.58 -0.57
N LYS A 25 -21.04 -19.90 0.66
CA LYS A 25 -22.31 -19.40 1.21
C LYS A 25 -22.19 -17.91 1.54
N LEU A 26 -23.25 -17.16 1.29
CA LEU A 26 -23.32 -15.71 1.55
C LEU A 26 -22.91 -15.32 2.98
N LYS A 27 -23.35 -16.10 3.97
CA LYS A 27 -23.02 -15.89 5.40
C LYS A 27 -21.54 -16.02 5.70
N ASP A 28 -20.82 -16.90 4.99
CA ASP A 28 -19.40 -17.16 5.24
C ASP A 28 -18.55 -16.04 4.61
N VAL A 29 -18.95 -15.57 3.43
CA VAL A 29 -18.38 -14.37 2.79
C VAL A 29 -18.63 -13.12 3.64
N ALA A 30 -19.86 -12.94 4.14
CA ALA A 30 -20.20 -11.82 5.01
C ALA A 30 -19.35 -11.81 6.29
N ALA A 31 -19.23 -12.96 6.96
CA ALA A 31 -18.45 -13.09 8.18
C ALA A 31 -16.95 -12.84 7.94
N ASP A 32 -16.41 -13.31 6.82
CA ASP A 32 -15.01 -13.09 6.47
C ASP A 32 -14.71 -11.61 6.20
N LEU A 33 -15.58 -10.93 5.44
CA LEU A 33 -15.43 -9.50 5.18
C LEU A 33 -15.53 -8.66 6.47
N LEU A 34 -16.46 -9.00 7.36
CA LEU A 34 -16.57 -8.35 8.67
C LEU A 34 -15.30 -8.56 9.51
N LYS A 35 -14.75 -9.78 9.56
CA LYS A 35 -13.49 -10.07 10.26
C LYS A 35 -12.32 -9.25 9.70
N ARG A 36 -12.21 -9.14 8.36
CA ARG A 36 -11.19 -8.33 7.70
C ARG A 36 -11.35 -6.85 8.04
N GLY A 37 -12.59 -6.35 8.08
CA GLY A 37 -12.89 -4.97 8.50
C GLY A 37 -12.47 -4.69 9.94
N LEU A 38 -12.73 -5.64 10.85
CA LEU A 38 -12.32 -5.53 12.27
C LEU A 38 -10.81 -5.69 12.49
N ALA A 39 -10.12 -6.44 11.62
CA ALA A 39 -8.67 -6.61 11.67
C ALA A 39 -7.91 -5.45 11.00
N GLY A 40 -8.60 -4.59 10.25
CA GLY A 40 -8.02 -3.38 9.70
C GLY A 40 -7.61 -2.43 10.83
N PRO A 41 -6.53 -1.63 10.65
CA PRO A 41 -6.21 -0.58 11.61
C PRO A 41 -7.43 0.33 11.76
N GLU A 42 -7.87 0.57 13.01
CA GLU A 42 -8.84 1.59 13.37
C GLU A 42 -8.51 2.85 12.57
N THR A 43 -9.30 3.13 11.52
CA THR A 43 -9.09 4.32 10.69
C THR A 43 -9.65 5.49 11.47
N THR A 44 -8.93 5.86 12.53
CA THR A 44 -8.91 7.22 13.02
C THR A 44 -8.02 7.99 12.06
N ALA A 45 -8.58 9.08 11.55
CA ALA A 45 -8.10 9.93 10.48
C ALA A 45 -8.46 9.44 9.06
N LYS A 46 -9.29 10.25 8.40
CA LYS A 46 -9.19 10.50 6.95
C LYS A 46 -7.71 10.46 6.58
N SER A 47 -7.27 9.41 5.90
CA SER A 47 -6.02 9.51 5.14
C SER A 47 -6.26 10.63 4.15
N LEU A 48 -5.73 11.82 4.44
CA LEU A 48 -5.45 12.81 3.40
C LEU A 48 -4.81 12.04 2.25
N PRO A 49 -5.24 12.23 0.98
CA PRO A 49 -4.63 11.52 -0.12
C PRO A 49 -3.12 11.77 -0.02
N ALA A 50 -2.36 10.70 0.21
CA ALA A 50 -0.92 10.79 0.31
C ALA A 50 -0.47 11.45 -0.99
N LYS A 51 0.08 12.66 -0.91
CA LYS A 51 0.53 13.40 -2.10
C LYS A 51 1.37 12.43 -2.95
N PRO A 52 1.14 12.37 -4.27
CA PRO A 52 1.84 11.41 -5.12
C PRO A 52 3.33 11.56 -4.89
N LYS A 53 4.00 10.44 -4.57
CA LYS A 53 5.44 10.44 -4.31
C LYS A 53 6.24 10.89 -5.53
N ILE A 54 5.67 10.75 -6.74
CA ILE A 54 6.26 11.16 -8.01
C ILE A 54 5.44 12.32 -8.56
N VAL A 55 6.10 13.44 -8.85
CA VAL A 55 5.48 14.64 -9.43
C VAL A 55 6.24 15.03 -10.69
N ILE A 56 5.52 15.29 -11.78
CA ILE A 56 6.11 15.85 -13.00
C ILE A 56 6.28 17.35 -12.79
N GLN A 57 7.51 17.85 -12.91
CA GLN A 57 7.78 19.28 -12.85
C GLN A 57 7.36 19.99 -14.14
N ALA A 58 7.32 21.33 -14.11
CA ALA A 58 7.07 22.14 -15.32
C ALA A 58 8.12 21.89 -16.43
N SER A 59 9.32 21.43 -16.06
CA SER A 59 10.38 20.98 -16.98
C SER A 59 10.09 19.63 -17.67
N GLY A 60 9.01 18.95 -17.30
CA GLY A 60 8.66 17.61 -17.78
C GLY A 60 9.37 16.47 -17.05
N LEU A 61 10.32 16.76 -16.14
CA LEU A 61 11.07 15.73 -15.42
C LEU A 61 10.27 15.16 -14.23
N PRO A 62 10.19 13.83 -14.08
CA PRO A 62 9.61 13.20 -12.90
C PRO A 62 10.52 13.38 -11.69
N VAL A 63 9.95 13.80 -10.57
CA VAL A 63 10.69 13.95 -9.30
C VAL A 63 10.02 13.16 -8.19
N VAL A 64 10.83 12.32 -7.53
CA VAL A 64 10.45 11.59 -6.33
C VAL A 64 10.59 12.52 -5.12
N ARG A 65 9.48 12.88 -4.48
CA ARG A 65 9.45 13.73 -3.29
C ARG A 65 9.73 12.90 -2.04
N CYS A 66 10.95 13.02 -1.51
CA CYS A 66 11.34 12.41 -0.24
C CYS A 66 10.74 13.14 0.97
N LYS A 67 10.67 12.44 2.12
CA LYS A 67 10.25 13.04 3.40
C LYS A 67 11.16 14.22 3.78
N ALA A 68 10.60 15.20 4.48
CA ALA A 68 11.32 16.41 4.86
C ALA A 68 12.55 16.16 5.76
N ASN A 69 12.57 15.05 6.50
CA ASN A 69 13.65 14.65 7.42
C ASN A 69 14.56 13.54 6.87
N ALA A 70 14.55 13.28 5.55
CA ALA A 70 15.37 12.26 4.92
C ALA A 70 16.86 12.42 5.29
N PRO A 71 17.57 11.33 5.65
CA PRO A 71 18.99 11.38 6.02
C PRO A 71 19.87 12.09 4.97
N ALA A 72 19.59 11.86 3.69
CA ALA A 72 20.27 12.49 2.56
C ALA A 72 20.34 14.02 2.62
N LYS A 73 19.43 14.71 3.33
CA LYS A 73 19.50 16.18 3.50
C LYS A 73 20.66 16.66 4.36
N ARG A 74 21.24 15.79 5.18
CA ARG A 74 22.36 16.12 6.08
C ARG A 74 23.68 15.48 5.65
N MET A 75 23.66 14.74 4.55
CA MET A 75 24.84 14.10 3.99
C MET A 75 25.59 15.09 3.10
N THR A 76 26.92 15.01 3.15
CA THR A 76 27.82 15.66 2.20
C THR A 76 27.69 15.03 0.81
N ALA A 77 28.18 15.71 -0.22
CA ALA A 77 28.20 15.16 -1.58
C ALA A 77 28.97 13.84 -1.67
N GLY A 78 30.09 13.71 -0.95
CA GLY A 78 30.88 12.47 -0.92
C GLY A 78 30.13 11.31 -0.28
N GLU A 79 29.42 11.58 0.83
CA GLU A 79 28.60 10.55 1.49
C GLU A 79 27.41 10.11 0.61
N LEU A 80 26.82 11.04 -0.15
CA LEU A 80 25.75 10.71 -1.09
C LEU A 80 26.24 9.81 -2.23
N LEU A 81 27.40 10.12 -2.81
CA LEU A 81 28.02 9.30 -3.85
C LEU A 81 28.41 7.91 -3.32
N ALA A 82 28.95 7.83 -2.10
CA ALA A 82 29.27 6.56 -1.47
C ALA A 82 28.01 5.69 -1.23
N LEU A 83 26.90 6.31 -0.80
CA LEU A 83 25.62 5.64 -0.61
C LEU A 83 25.03 5.14 -1.94
N GLU A 84 25.15 5.93 -3.00
CA GLU A 84 24.75 5.52 -4.35
C GLU A 84 25.52 4.29 -4.79
N GLN A 85 26.85 4.33 -4.72
CA GLN A 85 27.70 3.20 -5.12
C GLN A 85 27.37 1.93 -4.34
N ALA A 86 27.26 2.02 -3.01
CA ALA A 86 26.89 0.89 -2.18
C ALA A 86 25.51 0.30 -2.53
N SER A 87 24.56 1.15 -2.91
CA SER A 87 23.21 0.71 -3.30
C SER A 87 23.23 -0.03 -4.65
N LEU A 88 24.02 0.46 -5.61
CA LEU A 88 24.20 -0.18 -6.91
C LEU A 88 24.90 -1.53 -6.77
N ASP A 89 26.00 -1.59 -6.01
CA ASP A 89 26.74 -2.83 -5.77
C ASP A 89 25.85 -3.89 -5.11
N GLN A 90 25.01 -3.48 -4.15
CA GLN A 90 24.06 -4.38 -3.49
C GLN A 90 23.01 -4.90 -4.48
N GLU A 91 22.46 -4.05 -5.36
CA GLU A 91 21.49 -4.48 -6.37
C GLU A 91 22.12 -5.47 -7.35
N ASP A 92 23.35 -5.22 -7.79
CA ASP A 92 24.08 -6.12 -8.69
C ASP A 92 24.29 -7.50 -8.05
N LEU A 93 24.69 -7.55 -6.77
CA LEU A 93 24.79 -8.81 -6.02
C LEU A 93 23.46 -9.54 -5.93
N GLN A 94 22.36 -8.82 -5.67
CA GLN A 94 21.02 -9.41 -5.64
C GLN A 94 20.63 -9.99 -7.00
N ARG A 95 20.92 -9.29 -8.10
CA ARG A 95 20.63 -9.75 -9.48
C ARG A 95 21.45 -10.98 -9.85
N LEU A 96 22.66 -11.12 -9.32
CA LEU A 96 23.51 -12.30 -9.49
C LEU A 96 23.07 -13.49 -8.61
N GLY A 97 22.01 -13.34 -7.81
CA GLY A 97 21.52 -14.40 -6.92
C GLY A 97 22.35 -14.58 -5.65
N HIS A 98 23.27 -13.65 -5.37
CA HIS A 98 24.05 -13.61 -4.14
C HIS A 98 23.36 -12.71 -3.10
N ALA A 99 22.15 -13.09 -2.67
CA ALA A 99 21.55 -12.50 -1.48
C ALA A 99 22.16 -13.19 -0.24
N LEU A 100 22.96 -12.45 0.53
CA LEU A 100 23.29 -12.79 1.93
C LEU A 100 22.09 -12.49 2.84
#